data_AF-A0A534L7W9-F1
#
_entry.id   AF-A0A534L7W9-F1
#
_cell.length_a   1.000
_cell.length_b   1.000
_cell.length_c   1.000
_cell.angle_alpha   90.00
_cell.angle_beta   90.00
_cell.angle_gamma   90.00
#
_symmetry.space_group_name_H-M   'P 1'
#
loop_
_entity.id
_entity.type
_entity.pdbx_description
1 polymer ?
#
loop_
_entity_poly.entity_id
_entity_poly.type
_entity_poly.pdbx_seq_one_letter_code
_entity_poly.pdbx_strand_id
1 'polypeptide(L)'
;MPPGDEPTAESFESEAAELLESIGRARKKVEGIAGVLDGTLDRYRERIDRLIRESEVDNWRQVRIFTRDVETIAADLGKASKEKRLSPRLVAWLDAALRKARRRDFYGARKAWRRLDRIAEQGAEVRRLQGRYREAYRSIESRIRQLKTQVERLEKIPKPPTSPEAARAFNESVDRFNEASTAAYLDFLSRARADLAIPLLLDAGQGGGIGVPAPPPGSDPDPLMRLLSNASPQVDTFRGRTFYGLLELPGYSDAKLTHIYGDSRLIRGALDEAWSWLKAIREDERRSLQIQWSEDALMLRRRVPSVVAFLERLGKMNDAADRGRELVASLNDGRFESLQTAARLYATHGEAAERKWRGALEKDIDGMRKEAAELSAVLKKFTDPAKVESG
;
A
#
# COMPACT_ATOMS: atom_id res chain seq x y z
N MET A 1 -21.16 19.74 4.08
CA MET A 1 -20.60 19.55 5.43
C MET A 1 -19.18 20.05 5.40
N PRO A 2 -18.76 20.90 6.35
CA PRO A 2 -17.34 21.22 6.50
C PRO A 2 -16.57 19.91 6.78
N PRO A 3 -15.32 19.79 6.33
CA PRO A 3 -14.47 18.66 6.66
C PRO A 3 -14.02 18.84 8.11
N GLY A 4 -14.47 18.00 9.04
CA GLY A 4 -14.02 18.13 10.43
C GLY A 4 -14.59 17.14 11.43
N ASP A 5 -15.90 16.95 11.49
CA ASP A 5 -16.50 16.14 12.55
C ASP A 5 -17.00 14.81 11.99
N GLU A 6 -16.32 13.73 12.37
CA GLU A 6 -16.85 12.37 12.19
C GLU A 6 -18.20 12.28 12.93
N PRO A 7 -19.25 11.74 12.31
CA PRO A 7 -20.57 11.78 12.89
C PRO A 7 -20.64 10.90 14.14
N THR A 8 -20.98 11.50 15.28
CA THR A 8 -21.12 10.82 16.57
C THR A 8 -22.54 10.29 16.76
N ALA A 9 -22.70 9.34 17.69
CA ALA A 9 -24.00 8.80 18.04
C ALA A 9 -24.98 9.91 18.53
N GLU A 10 -24.50 10.83 19.36
CA GLU A 10 -25.30 11.93 19.90
C GLU A 10 -25.71 12.97 18.84
N SER A 11 -24.76 13.38 17.98
CA SER A 11 -25.05 14.35 16.91
C SER A 11 -26.06 13.78 15.92
N PHE A 12 -25.89 12.52 15.52
CA PHE A 12 -26.86 11.85 14.65
C PHE A 12 -28.21 11.69 15.32
N GLU A 13 -28.28 11.31 16.60
CA GLU A 13 -29.56 11.13 17.31
C GLU A 13 -30.37 12.44 17.35
N SER A 14 -29.72 13.57 17.68
CA SER A 14 -30.37 14.88 17.68
C SER A 14 -30.82 15.30 16.29
N GLU A 15 -29.92 15.26 15.30
CA GLU A 15 -30.22 15.70 13.93
C GLU A 15 -31.27 14.82 13.26
N ALA A 16 -31.21 13.50 13.45
CA ALA A 16 -32.15 12.54 12.87
C ALA A 16 -33.56 12.73 13.43
N ALA A 17 -33.69 12.98 14.74
CA ALA A 17 -34.99 13.24 15.37
C ALA A 17 -35.63 14.53 14.81
N GLU A 18 -34.87 15.62 14.73
CA GLU A 18 -35.34 16.89 14.15
C GLU A 18 -35.70 16.77 12.68
N LEU A 19 -34.92 16.02 11.90
CA LEU A 19 -35.19 15.75 10.49
C LEU A 19 -36.48 14.96 10.31
N LEU A 20 -36.69 13.89 11.07
CA LEU A 20 -37.92 13.10 10.99
C LEU A 20 -39.16 13.91 11.38
N GLU A 21 -39.07 14.74 12.41
CA GLU A 21 -40.17 15.64 12.79
C GLU A 21 -40.46 16.67 11.69
N SER A 22 -39.41 17.25 11.10
CA SER A 22 -39.51 18.21 10.00
C SER A 22 -40.11 17.57 8.74
N ILE A 23 -39.70 16.34 8.41
CA ILE A 23 -40.29 15.54 7.32
C ILE A 23 -41.78 15.33 7.60
N GLY A 24 -42.15 14.91 8.82
CA GLY A 24 -43.54 14.73 9.22
C GLY A 24 -44.38 16.01 9.06
N ARG A 25 -43.87 17.15 9.54
CA ARG A 25 -44.54 18.46 9.42
C ARG A 25 -44.68 18.93 7.97
N ALA A 26 -43.64 18.76 7.15
CA ALA A 26 -43.67 19.14 5.74
C ALA A 26 -44.62 18.23 4.95
N ARG A 27 -44.60 16.93 5.25
CA ARG A 27 -45.39 15.92 4.55
C ARG A 27 -46.89 16.07 4.75
N LYS A 28 -47.35 16.40 5.97
CA LYS A 28 -48.77 16.70 6.27
C LYS A 28 -49.39 17.75 5.34
N LYS A 29 -48.59 18.67 4.78
CA LYS A 29 -49.06 19.72 3.86
C LYS A 29 -49.42 19.20 2.46
N VAL A 30 -48.85 18.06 2.06
CA VAL A 30 -48.97 17.49 0.71
C VAL A 30 -49.49 16.04 0.72
N GLU A 31 -49.79 15.53 1.92
CA GLU A 31 -50.33 14.20 2.15
C GLU A 31 -51.65 14.00 1.37
N GLY A 32 -51.80 12.83 0.75
CA GLY A 32 -52.97 12.49 -0.07
C GLY A 32 -52.99 13.13 -1.47
N ILE A 33 -52.02 13.98 -1.83
CA ILE A 33 -51.92 14.56 -3.17
C ILE A 33 -51.05 13.67 -4.07
N ALA A 34 -51.70 12.82 -4.87
CA ALA A 34 -51.02 11.97 -5.84
C ALA A 34 -50.13 12.78 -6.80
N GLY A 35 -48.90 12.32 -6.98
CA GLY A 35 -47.91 12.90 -7.90
C GLY A 35 -47.02 14.00 -7.31
N VAL A 36 -47.20 14.39 -6.04
CA VAL A 36 -46.37 15.44 -5.41
C VAL A 36 -45.11 14.87 -4.78
N LEU A 37 -45.23 13.81 -3.98
CA LEU A 37 -44.10 13.24 -3.23
C LEU A 37 -43.11 12.49 -4.15
N ASP A 38 -43.61 11.77 -5.14
CA ASP A 38 -42.83 10.99 -6.11
C ASP A 38 -42.13 11.83 -7.20
N GLY A 39 -42.33 13.16 -7.18
CA GLY A 39 -41.77 14.10 -8.15
C GLY A 39 -42.45 14.09 -9.52
N THR A 40 -43.57 13.38 -9.70
CA THR A 40 -44.29 13.33 -10.97
C THR A 40 -44.79 14.72 -11.39
N LEU A 41 -45.32 15.51 -10.46
CA LEU A 41 -45.72 16.90 -10.68
C LEU A 41 -44.56 17.73 -11.20
N ASP A 42 -43.38 17.65 -10.57
CA ASP A 42 -42.22 18.44 -10.95
C ASP A 42 -41.70 18.09 -12.35
N ARG A 43 -41.72 16.81 -12.73
CA ARG A 43 -41.39 16.39 -14.10
C ARG A 43 -42.30 17.04 -15.14
N TYR A 44 -43.62 17.09 -14.89
CA TYR A 44 -44.54 17.77 -15.81
C TYR A 44 -44.36 19.28 -15.80
N ARG A 45 -44.11 19.89 -14.63
CA ARG A 45 -43.81 21.33 -14.52
C ARG A 45 -42.58 21.70 -15.33
N GLU A 46 -41.50 20.93 -15.21
CA GLU A 46 -40.25 21.17 -15.95
C GLU A 46 -40.44 20.99 -17.46
N ARG A 47 -41.17 19.94 -17.90
CA ARG A 47 -41.47 19.72 -19.32
C ARG A 47 -42.28 20.87 -19.92
N ILE A 48 -43.28 21.40 -19.20
CA ILE A 48 -44.11 22.53 -19.65
C ILE A 48 -43.29 23.82 -19.66
N ASP A 49 -42.46 24.07 -18.64
CA ASP A 49 -41.60 25.24 -18.60
C ASP A 49 -40.61 25.25 -19.77
N ARG A 50 -39.93 24.11 -19.99
CA ARG A 50 -39.01 23.91 -21.10
C ARG A 50 -39.70 24.18 -22.45
N LEU A 51 -40.87 23.58 -22.65
CA LEU A 51 -41.70 23.80 -23.84
C LEU A 51 -42.00 25.30 -24.06
N ILE A 52 -42.35 26.04 -23.00
CA ILE A 52 -42.68 27.48 -23.10
C ILE A 52 -41.44 28.34 -23.34
N ARG A 53 -40.28 27.99 -22.78
CA ARG A 53 -39.02 28.74 -22.97
C ARG A 53 -38.43 28.53 -24.37
N GLU A 54 -38.45 27.30 -24.86
CA GLU A 54 -37.83 26.92 -26.15
C GLU A 54 -38.68 27.31 -27.37
N SER A 55 -39.92 27.77 -27.17
CA SER A 55 -40.89 28.09 -28.23
C SER A 55 -40.99 29.58 -28.59
N GLU A 56 -40.10 30.42 -28.07
CA GLU A 56 -40.03 31.88 -28.37
C GLU A 56 -39.50 32.21 -29.79
N VAL A 57 -39.51 31.28 -30.75
CA VAL A 57 -38.92 31.45 -32.10
C VAL A 57 -39.97 31.26 -33.22
N ASP A 58 -40.00 32.20 -34.19
CA ASP A 58 -41.01 32.31 -35.25
C ASP A 58 -40.63 31.61 -36.57
N ASN A 59 -40.41 30.29 -36.54
CA ASN A 59 -40.30 29.48 -37.76
C ASN A 59 -41.47 28.49 -37.87
N TRP A 60 -42.11 28.39 -39.04
CA TRP A 60 -43.18 27.41 -39.32
C TRP A 60 -42.81 25.97 -38.92
N ARG A 61 -41.56 25.54 -39.16
CA ARG A 61 -41.09 24.21 -38.74
C ARG A 61 -41.10 24.04 -37.23
N GLN A 62 -40.75 25.09 -36.48
CA GLN A 62 -40.74 25.09 -35.02
C GLN A 62 -42.18 25.14 -34.46
N VAL A 63 -43.11 25.84 -35.10
CA VAL A 63 -44.54 25.82 -34.72
C VAL A 63 -45.13 24.42 -34.83
N ARG A 64 -44.77 23.66 -35.88
CA ARG A 64 -45.22 22.26 -36.03
C ARG A 64 -44.63 21.35 -34.95
N ILE A 65 -43.34 21.49 -34.65
CA ILE A 65 -42.66 20.73 -33.59
C ILE A 65 -43.29 21.06 -32.22
N PHE A 66 -43.48 22.34 -31.92
CA PHE A 66 -44.14 22.80 -30.71
C PHE A 66 -45.54 22.19 -30.53
N THR A 67 -46.38 22.23 -31.58
CA THR A 67 -47.74 21.67 -31.51
C THR A 67 -47.71 20.16 -31.21
N ARG A 68 -46.80 19.42 -31.84
CA ARG A 68 -46.59 17.99 -31.56
C ARG A 68 -46.13 17.74 -30.12
N ASP A 69 -45.22 18.55 -29.62
CA ASP A 69 -44.66 18.38 -28.27
C ASP A 69 -45.70 18.72 -27.20
N VAL A 70 -46.54 19.75 -27.43
CA VAL A 70 -47.74 20.02 -26.61
C VAL A 70 -48.68 18.81 -26.57
N GLU A 71 -49.00 18.24 -27.73
CA GLU A 71 -49.90 17.09 -27.83
C GLU A 71 -49.32 15.83 -27.15
N THR A 72 -48.01 15.65 -27.23
CA THR A 72 -47.29 14.57 -26.56
C THR A 72 -47.35 14.72 -25.04
N ILE A 73 -47.07 15.91 -24.50
CA ILE A 73 -47.18 16.16 -23.05
C ILE A 73 -48.63 16.01 -22.58
N ALA A 74 -49.61 16.45 -23.38
CA ALA A 74 -51.03 16.29 -23.07
C ALA A 74 -51.46 14.81 -23.05
N ALA A 75 -50.99 14.00 -24.00
CA ALA A 75 -51.24 12.56 -24.03
C ALA A 75 -50.65 11.85 -22.80
N ASP A 76 -49.40 12.17 -22.44
CA ASP A 76 -48.73 11.66 -21.24
C ASP A 76 -49.48 12.05 -19.97
N LEU A 77 -49.91 13.32 -19.87
CA LEU A 77 -50.69 13.82 -18.75
C LEU A 77 -52.04 13.07 -18.63
N GLY A 78 -52.70 12.82 -19.76
CA GLY A 78 -53.91 12.01 -19.83
C GLY A 78 -53.69 10.58 -19.35
N LYS A 79 -52.57 9.96 -19.70
CA LYS A 79 -52.17 8.63 -19.20
C LYS A 79 -51.92 8.65 -17.69
N ALA A 80 -51.16 9.63 -17.19
CA ALA A 80 -50.89 9.78 -15.76
C ALA A 80 -52.17 10.02 -14.93
N SER A 81 -53.15 10.72 -15.50
CA SER A 81 -54.47 10.88 -14.89
C SER A 81 -55.25 9.55 -14.82
N LYS A 82 -55.26 8.75 -15.90
CA LYS A 82 -55.94 7.45 -15.95
C LYS A 82 -55.34 6.46 -14.95
N GLU A 83 -54.02 6.46 -14.83
CA GLU A 83 -53.27 5.62 -13.89
C GLU A 83 -53.30 6.13 -12.45
N LYS A 84 -54.04 7.23 -12.16
CA LYS A 84 -54.11 7.88 -10.84
C LYS A 84 -52.75 8.29 -10.26
N ARG A 85 -51.73 8.50 -11.12
CA ARG A 85 -50.39 8.95 -10.74
C ARG A 85 -50.34 10.43 -10.37
N LEU A 86 -51.30 11.22 -10.86
CA LEU A 86 -51.48 12.62 -10.51
C LEU A 86 -52.90 12.86 -10.03
N SER A 87 -53.07 13.72 -9.03
CA SER A 87 -54.41 14.08 -8.58
C SER A 87 -55.19 14.84 -9.67
N PRO A 88 -56.52 14.63 -9.81
CA PRO A 88 -57.32 15.28 -10.84
C PRO A 88 -57.22 16.81 -10.85
N ARG A 89 -57.05 17.41 -9.66
CA ARG A 89 -56.85 18.85 -9.50
C ARG A 89 -55.56 19.35 -10.14
N LEU A 90 -54.45 18.62 -9.97
CA LEU A 90 -53.17 18.96 -10.58
C LEU A 90 -53.22 18.79 -12.10
N VAL A 91 -53.86 17.71 -12.57
CA VAL A 91 -54.09 17.45 -14.00
C VAL A 91 -54.85 18.60 -14.65
N ALA A 92 -55.93 19.08 -14.02
CA ALA A 92 -56.72 20.19 -14.55
C ALA A 92 -55.90 21.49 -14.72
N TRP A 93 -54.99 21.79 -13.79
CA TRP A 93 -54.13 22.97 -13.87
C TRP A 93 -53.02 22.82 -14.92
N LEU A 94 -52.41 21.64 -15.05
CA LEU A 94 -51.41 21.33 -16.08
C LEU A 94 -52.05 21.34 -17.48
N ASP A 95 -53.23 20.75 -17.64
CA ASP A 95 -53.97 20.74 -18.90
C ASP A 95 -54.43 22.15 -19.30
N ALA A 96 -54.87 22.98 -18.34
CA ALA A 96 -55.16 24.39 -18.61
C ALA A 96 -53.92 25.17 -19.10
N ALA A 97 -52.73 24.87 -18.56
CA ALA A 97 -51.49 25.47 -19.03
C ALA A 97 -51.16 25.01 -20.47
N LEU A 98 -51.28 23.71 -20.77
CA LEU A 98 -51.04 23.14 -22.11
C LEU A 98 -52.00 23.69 -23.16
N ARG A 99 -53.30 23.83 -22.84
CA ARG A 99 -54.28 24.41 -23.78
C ARG A 99 -53.96 25.86 -24.13
N LYS A 100 -53.45 26.64 -23.17
CA LYS A 100 -53.02 28.03 -23.41
C LYS A 100 -51.72 28.08 -24.21
N ALA A 101 -50.75 27.22 -23.87
CA ALA A 101 -49.53 27.06 -24.64
C ALA A 101 -49.85 26.69 -26.11
N ARG A 102 -50.80 25.77 -26.35
CA ARG A 102 -51.27 25.41 -27.71
C ARG A 102 -51.75 26.61 -28.52
N ARG A 103 -52.40 27.58 -27.87
CA ARG A 103 -52.87 28.83 -28.48
C ARG A 103 -51.78 29.92 -28.54
N ARG A 104 -50.54 29.59 -28.19
CA ARG A 104 -49.39 30.50 -28.05
C ARG A 104 -49.61 31.62 -27.02
N ASP A 105 -50.56 31.46 -26.10
CA ASP A 105 -50.73 32.33 -24.92
C ASP A 105 -49.73 31.89 -23.83
N PHE A 106 -48.44 32.19 -24.04
CA PHE A 106 -47.37 31.80 -23.12
C PHE A 106 -47.49 32.48 -21.76
N TYR A 107 -47.94 33.74 -21.75
CA TYR A 107 -48.20 34.45 -20.50
C TYR A 107 -49.30 33.78 -19.69
N GLY A 108 -50.43 33.45 -20.32
CA GLY A 108 -51.53 32.76 -19.67
C GLY A 108 -51.20 31.33 -19.27
N ALA A 109 -50.35 30.63 -20.03
CA ALA A 109 -49.82 29.31 -19.69
C ALA A 109 -48.94 29.37 -18.43
N ARG A 110 -47.99 30.32 -18.37
CA ARG A 110 -47.16 30.58 -17.17
C ARG A 110 -48.05 30.91 -15.96
N LYS A 111 -49.07 31.76 -16.13
CA LYS A 111 -50.01 32.11 -15.04
C LYS A 111 -50.82 30.91 -14.54
N ALA A 112 -51.25 30.01 -15.42
CA ALA A 112 -51.98 28.80 -15.04
C ALA A 112 -51.08 27.80 -14.31
N TRP A 113 -49.85 27.62 -14.80
CA TRP A 113 -48.85 26.74 -14.22
C TRP A 113 -48.33 27.23 -12.85
N ARG A 114 -48.11 28.54 -12.65
CA ARG A 114 -47.65 29.13 -11.37
C ARG A 114 -48.55 28.80 -10.17
N ARG A 115 -49.81 28.44 -10.39
CA ARG A 115 -50.71 27.95 -9.33
C ARG A 115 -50.21 26.67 -8.66
N LEU A 116 -49.31 25.94 -9.32
CA LEU A 116 -48.69 24.71 -8.84
C LEU A 116 -47.41 24.95 -8.03
N ASP A 117 -46.82 26.15 -8.09
CA ASP A 117 -45.49 26.44 -7.53
C ASP A 117 -45.43 26.11 -6.04
N ARG A 118 -46.41 26.57 -5.26
CA ARG A 118 -46.47 26.31 -3.82
C ARG A 118 -46.55 24.83 -3.48
N ILE A 119 -47.36 24.05 -4.20
CA ILE A 119 -47.54 22.60 -3.92
C ILE A 119 -46.27 21.85 -4.29
N ALA A 120 -45.68 22.23 -5.40
CA ALA A 120 -44.47 21.60 -5.90
C ALA A 120 -43.24 21.92 -5.03
N GLU A 121 -43.12 23.16 -4.55
CA GLU A 121 -42.09 23.57 -3.58
C GLU A 121 -42.23 22.80 -2.26
N GLN A 122 -43.46 22.58 -1.79
CA GLN A 122 -43.71 21.73 -0.61
C GLN A 122 -43.31 20.26 -0.85
N GLY A 123 -43.57 19.71 -2.03
CA GLY A 123 -43.13 18.36 -2.40
C GLY A 123 -41.61 18.24 -2.52
N ALA A 124 -40.96 19.23 -3.14
CA ALA A 124 -39.52 19.32 -3.24
C ALA A 124 -38.85 19.43 -1.86
N GLU A 125 -39.46 20.19 -0.94
CA GLU A 125 -38.97 20.32 0.42
C GLU A 125 -38.98 18.99 1.17
N VAL A 126 -40.07 18.21 1.07
CA VAL A 126 -40.13 16.88 1.68
C VAL A 126 -39.02 15.98 1.14
N ARG A 127 -38.83 15.92 -0.18
CA ARG A 127 -37.76 15.12 -0.80
C ARG A 127 -36.36 15.60 -0.40
N ARG A 128 -36.15 16.91 -0.25
CA ARG A 128 -34.88 17.49 0.20
C ARG A 128 -34.57 17.04 1.63
N LEU A 129 -35.56 17.10 2.52
CA LEU A 129 -35.42 16.64 3.91
C LEU A 129 -35.18 15.12 4.00
N GLN A 130 -35.92 14.32 3.22
CA GLN A 130 -35.70 12.88 3.09
C GLN A 130 -34.29 12.56 2.56
N GLY A 131 -33.80 13.32 1.57
CA GLY A 131 -32.44 13.21 1.05
C GLY A 131 -31.38 13.45 2.14
N ARG A 132 -31.53 14.53 2.92
CA ARG A 132 -30.62 14.84 4.04
C ARG A 132 -30.62 13.72 5.09
N TYR A 133 -31.79 13.21 5.46
CA TYR A 133 -31.90 12.10 6.40
C TYR A 133 -31.21 10.85 5.87
N ARG A 134 -31.43 10.50 4.60
CA ARG A 134 -30.78 9.35 3.95
C ARG A 134 -29.25 9.48 3.92
N GLU A 135 -28.74 10.68 3.63
CA GLU A 135 -27.30 10.96 3.62
C GLU A 135 -26.69 10.80 5.02
N ALA A 136 -27.32 11.39 6.05
CA ALA A 136 -26.89 11.25 7.44
C ALA A 136 -26.89 9.78 7.88
N TYR A 137 -27.97 9.04 7.60
CA TYR A 137 -28.10 7.61 7.92
C TYR A 137 -27.00 6.77 7.24
N ARG A 138 -26.75 6.98 5.94
CA ARG A 138 -25.70 6.28 5.19
C ARG A 138 -24.29 6.61 5.69
N SER A 139 -24.07 7.84 6.17
CA SER A 139 -22.80 8.24 6.77
C SER A 139 -22.48 7.41 8.01
N ILE A 140 -23.46 7.20 8.89
CA ILE A 140 -23.34 6.34 10.07
C ILE A 140 -23.10 4.87 9.67
N GLU A 141 -23.86 4.34 8.69
CA GLU A 141 -23.64 2.98 8.18
C GLU A 141 -22.23 2.79 7.59
N SER A 142 -21.71 3.81 6.92
CA SER A 142 -20.34 3.82 6.40
C SER A 142 -19.32 3.80 7.53
N ARG A 143 -19.52 4.64 8.55
CA ARG A 143 -18.64 4.69 9.74
C ARG A 143 -18.61 3.37 10.49
N ILE A 144 -19.77 2.76 10.74
CA ILE A 144 -19.86 1.44 11.39
C ILE A 144 -19.07 0.38 10.59
N ARG A 145 -19.22 0.36 9.26
CA ARG A 145 -18.49 -0.58 8.40
C ARG A 145 -16.98 -0.32 8.45
N GLN A 146 -16.57 0.94 8.36
CA GLN A 146 -15.16 1.34 8.45
C GLN A 146 -14.54 0.89 9.77
N LEU A 147 -15.19 1.16 10.91
CA LEU A 147 -14.72 0.76 12.24
C LEU A 147 -14.58 -0.76 12.33
N LYS A 148 -15.58 -1.53 11.86
CA LYS A 148 -15.52 -3.00 11.86
C LYS A 148 -14.35 -3.54 11.04
N THR A 149 -14.14 -3.00 9.83
CA THR A 149 -13.01 -3.40 8.97
C THR A 149 -11.65 -3.02 9.59
N GLN A 150 -11.55 -1.85 10.22
CA GLN A 150 -10.33 -1.43 10.92
C GLN A 150 -10.02 -2.33 12.12
N VAL A 151 -11.03 -2.64 12.94
CA VAL A 151 -10.92 -3.56 14.08
C VAL A 151 -10.41 -4.93 13.61
N GLU A 152 -11.04 -5.52 12.59
CA GLU A 152 -10.63 -6.82 12.06
C GLU A 152 -9.18 -6.81 11.55
N ARG A 153 -8.76 -5.74 10.87
CA ARG A 153 -7.39 -5.59 10.37
C ARG A 153 -6.37 -5.50 11.51
N LEU A 154 -6.65 -4.70 12.54
CA LEU A 154 -5.73 -4.45 13.66
C LEU A 154 -5.64 -5.66 14.61
N GLU A 155 -6.72 -6.43 14.75
CA GLU A 155 -6.75 -7.67 15.52
C GLU A 155 -5.81 -8.73 14.92
N LYS A 156 -5.78 -8.86 13.60
CA LYS A 156 -4.96 -9.85 12.88
C LYS A 156 -3.45 -9.63 13.01
N ILE A 157 -3.00 -8.44 13.40
CA ILE A 157 -1.57 -8.15 13.60
C ILE A 157 -1.06 -9.00 14.77
N PRO A 158 -0.09 -9.91 14.63
CA PRO A 158 0.42 -10.64 15.79
C PRO A 158 1.22 -9.70 16.71
N LYS A 159 1.21 -9.96 18.02
CA LYS A 159 2.01 -9.19 18.97
C LYS A 159 3.50 -9.48 18.75
N PRO A 160 4.35 -8.45 18.52
CA PRO A 160 5.78 -8.67 18.39
C PRO A 160 6.37 -9.32 19.66
N PRO A 161 7.34 -10.24 19.53
CA PRO A 161 7.91 -10.94 20.69
C PRO A 161 8.90 -10.09 21.49
N THR A 162 9.41 -8.98 20.93
CA THR A 162 10.33 -8.06 21.60
C THR A 162 10.02 -6.61 21.28
N SER A 163 10.71 -5.67 21.95
CA SER A 163 10.50 -4.23 21.77
C SER A 163 11.03 -3.72 20.41
N PRO A 164 10.54 -2.57 19.92
CA PRO A 164 11.05 -1.93 18.70
C PRO A 164 12.55 -1.59 18.80
N GLU A 165 13.01 -1.16 19.97
CA GLU A 165 14.40 -0.78 20.22
C GLU A 165 15.32 -2.01 20.13
N ALA A 166 14.89 -3.15 20.69
CA ALA A 166 15.62 -4.41 20.59
C ALA A 166 15.70 -4.91 19.13
N ALA A 167 14.61 -4.78 18.36
CA ALA A 167 14.60 -5.15 16.94
C ALA A 167 15.50 -4.24 16.08
N ARG A 168 15.57 -2.94 16.39
CA ARG A 168 16.50 -2.01 15.72
C ARG A 168 17.95 -2.31 16.08
N ALA A 169 18.25 -2.49 17.36
CA ALA A 169 19.59 -2.85 17.83
C ALA A 169 20.08 -4.18 17.21
N PHE A 170 19.18 -5.12 16.96
CA PHE A 170 19.46 -6.35 16.23
C PHE A 170 19.85 -6.10 14.76
N ASN A 171 19.11 -5.27 14.03
CA ASN A 171 19.48 -4.92 12.66
C ASN A 171 20.86 -4.24 12.63
N GLU A 172 21.10 -3.30 13.54
CA GLU A 172 22.39 -2.63 13.68
C GLU A 172 23.52 -3.59 14.03
N SER A 173 23.28 -4.64 14.82
CA SER A 173 24.33 -5.61 15.16
C SER A 173 24.74 -6.45 13.94
N VAL A 174 23.77 -6.84 13.09
CA VAL A 174 24.05 -7.52 11.82
C VAL A 174 24.79 -6.60 10.84
N ASP A 175 24.38 -5.33 10.74
CA ASP A 175 25.06 -4.34 9.89
C ASP A 175 26.51 -4.11 10.35
N ARG A 176 26.74 -3.93 11.66
CA ARG A 176 28.10 -3.79 12.22
C ARG A 176 28.95 -5.04 11.99
N PHE A 177 28.37 -6.24 12.11
CA PHE A 177 29.08 -7.48 11.78
C PHE A 177 29.47 -7.52 10.30
N ASN A 178 28.57 -7.14 9.39
CA ASN A 178 28.85 -7.09 7.95
C ASN A 178 29.96 -6.09 7.63
N GLU A 179 29.89 -4.88 8.18
CA GLU A 179 30.92 -3.84 8.00
C GLU A 179 32.29 -4.31 8.50
N ALA A 180 32.36 -4.86 9.71
CA ALA A 180 33.59 -5.38 10.29
C ALA A 180 34.16 -6.55 9.48
N SER A 181 33.29 -7.48 9.04
CA SER A 181 33.69 -8.64 8.24
C SER A 181 34.25 -8.23 6.88
N THR A 182 33.58 -7.29 6.19
CA THR A 182 34.08 -6.74 4.93
C THR A 182 35.42 -6.04 5.13
N ALA A 183 35.56 -5.23 6.19
CA ALA A 183 36.82 -4.55 6.48
C ALA A 183 37.98 -5.52 6.74
N ALA A 184 37.76 -6.54 7.58
CA ALA A 184 38.76 -7.57 7.88
C ALA A 184 39.16 -8.36 6.63
N TYR A 185 38.19 -8.69 5.77
CA TYR A 185 38.44 -9.43 4.53
C TYR A 185 39.23 -8.61 3.51
N LEU A 186 38.88 -7.33 3.32
CA LEU A 186 39.62 -6.45 2.42
C LEU A 186 41.04 -6.17 2.93
N ASP A 187 41.22 -6.02 4.25
CA ASP A 187 42.54 -5.88 4.85
C ASP A 187 43.40 -7.13 4.61
N PHE A 188 42.82 -8.31 4.81
CA PHE A 188 43.44 -9.60 4.49
C PHE A 188 43.88 -9.68 3.03
N LEU A 189 42.99 -9.41 2.06
CA LEU A 189 43.34 -9.41 0.63
C LEU A 189 44.47 -8.42 0.30
N SER A 190 44.53 -7.30 1.02
CA SER A 190 45.53 -6.26 0.79
C SER A 190 46.89 -6.53 1.42
N ARG A 191 46.97 -7.31 2.51
CA ARG A 191 48.20 -7.46 3.32
C ARG A 191 48.73 -8.89 3.40
N ALA A 192 47.88 -9.90 3.31
CA ALA A 192 48.31 -11.28 3.44
C ALA A 192 49.15 -11.69 2.22
N ARG A 193 50.22 -12.43 2.48
CA ARG A 193 51.03 -13.03 1.41
C ARG A 193 50.20 -14.03 0.61
N ALA A 194 50.44 -14.09 -0.69
CA ALA A 194 49.70 -14.90 -1.64
C ALA A 194 49.79 -16.39 -1.32
N ASP A 195 50.94 -16.84 -0.83
CA ASP A 195 51.14 -18.23 -0.42
C ASP A 195 50.31 -18.64 0.81
N LEU A 196 49.79 -17.68 1.57
CA LEU A 196 48.84 -17.92 2.65
C LEU A 196 47.41 -17.60 2.22
N ALA A 197 47.23 -16.53 1.45
CA ALA A 197 45.93 -16.02 1.08
C ALA A 197 45.19 -16.92 0.08
N ILE A 198 45.86 -17.33 -0.99
CA ILE A 198 45.23 -18.12 -2.07
C ILE A 198 44.74 -19.49 -1.58
N PRO A 199 45.51 -20.26 -0.78
CA PRO A 199 44.99 -21.50 -0.20
C PRO A 199 43.76 -21.29 0.70
N LEU A 200 43.76 -20.25 1.54
CA LEU A 200 42.64 -19.95 2.42
C LEU A 200 41.37 -19.54 1.65
N LEU A 201 41.53 -18.78 0.55
CA LEU A 201 40.42 -18.41 -0.33
C LEU A 201 39.85 -19.63 -1.06
N LEU A 202 40.71 -20.55 -1.51
CA LEU A 202 40.28 -21.78 -2.16
C LEU A 202 39.48 -22.66 -1.21
N ASP A 203 39.97 -22.88 0.01
CA ASP A 203 39.27 -23.63 1.07
C ASP A 203 37.91 -22.98 1.39
N ALA A 204 37.87 -21.65 1.55
CA ALA A 204 36.64 -20.92 1.82
C ALA A 204 35.59 -21.03 0.68
N GLY A 205 36.04 -21.21 -0.56
CA GLY A 205 35.18 -21.41 -1.73
C GLY A 205 34.57 -22.83 -1.84
N GLN A 206 35.14 -23.83 -1.16
CA GLN A 206 34.78 -25.25 -1.35
C GLN A 206 33.62 -25.78 -0.48
N GLY A 207 32.58 -24.96 -0.27
CA GLY A 207 31.29 -25.47 0.26
C GLY A 207 30.94 -25.12 1.71
N GLY A 208 31.69 -24.23 2.35
CA GLY A 208 31.36 -23.71 3.70
C GLY A 208 30.20 -22.70 3.74
N GLY A 209 29.67 -22.28 2.58
CA GLY A 209 28.64 -21.23 2.51
C GLY A 209 29.13 -19.85 2.93
N ILE A 210 30.45 -19.66 3.05
CA ILE A 210 31.10 -18.43 3.49
C ILE A 210 30.83 -17.27 2.52
N GLY A 211 30.61 -17.58 1.23
CA GLY A 211 30.32 -16.63 0.16
C GLY A 211 31.56 -16.14 -0.59
N VAL A 212 32.73 -16.71 -0.32
CA VAL A 212 33.91 -16.60 -1.19
C VAL A 212 33.65 -17.42 -2.47
N PRO A 213 33.86 -16.86 -3.67
CA PRO A 213 33.64 -17.59 -4.92
C PRO A 213 34.51 -18.84 -5.06
N ALA A 214 33.89 -19.96 -5.44
CA ALA A 214 34.62 -21.14 -5.90
C ALA A 214 35.21 -20.89 -7.30
N PRO A 215 36.26 -21.62 -7.71
CA PRO A 215 36.75 -21.58 -9.08
C PRO A 215 35.62 -21.88 -10.08
N PRO A 216 35.34 -20.99 -11.05
CA PRO A 216 34.31 -21.22 -12.04
C PRO A 216 34.74 -22.33 -13.02
N PRO A 217 33.78 -22.97 -13.74
CA PRO A 217 34.11 -23.97 -14.74
C PRO A 217 35.13 -23.45 -15.75
N GLY A 218 36.19 -24.23 -15.98
CA GLY A 218 37.29 -23.86 -16.89
C GLY A 218 38.39 -23.02 -16.27
N SER A 219 38.34 -22.71 -14.96
CA SER A 219 39.48 -22.22 -14.19
C SER A 219 40.14 -23.35 -13.42
N ASP A 220 41.46 -23.43 -13.46
CA ASP A 220 42.25 -24.35 -12.64
C ASP A 220 43.19 -23.56 -11.70
N PRO A 221 42.94 -23.57 -10.38
CA PRO A 221 43.83 -22.93 -9.42
C PRO A 221 45.09 -23.76 -9.11
N ASP A 222 45.17 -25.04 -9.49
CA ASP A 222 46.25 -25.95 -9.08
C ASP A 222 47.65 -25.51 -9.53
N PRO A 223 47.87 -25.03 -10.77
CA PRO A 223 49.18 -24.54 -11.18
C PRO A 223 49.67 -23.36 -10.33
N LEU A 224 48.76 -22.42 -10.01
CA LEU A 224 49.07 -21.29 -9.13
C LEU A 224 49.39 -21.76 -7.71
N MET A 225 48.63 -22.74 -7.20
CA MET A 225 48.87 -23.33 -5.88
C MET A 225 50.22 -24.03 -5.78
N ARG A 226 50.61 -24.80 -6.81
CA ARG A 226 51.93 -25.45 -6.88
C ARG A 226 53.06 -24.43 -6.92
N LEU A 227 52.89 -23.35 -7.69
CA LEU A 227 53.86 -22.26 -7.78
C LEU A 227 54.04 -21.57 -6.43
N LEU A 228 52.94 -21.24 -5.74
CA LEU A 228 52.96 -20.59 -4.42
C LEU A 228 53.51 -21.50 -3.30
N SER A 229 53.38 -22.82 -3.47
CA SER A 229 53.91 -23.82 -2.53
C SER A 229 55.40 -24.10 -2.73
N ASN A 230 55.99 -23.68 -3.85
CA ASN A 230 57.40 -23.91 -4.14
C ASN A 230 58.30 -22.99 -3.30
N ALA A 231 59.01 -23.57 -2.33
CA ALA A 231 59.90 -22.85 -1.41
C ALA A 231 61.25 -22.42 -2.01
N SER A 232 61.45 -22.53 -3.33
CA SER A 232 62.69 -22.08 -3.96
C SER A 232 62.93 -20.57 -3.78
N PRO A 233 64.18 -20.12 -3.55
CA PRO A 233 64.50 -18.70 -3.37
C PRO A 233 64.08 -17.80 -4.55
N GLN A 234 64.00 -18.39 -5.76
CA GLN A 234 63.60 -17.69 -6.98
C GLN A 234 62.11 -17.30 -6.98
N VAL A 235 61.26 -18.05 -6.27
CA VAL A 235 59.80 -17.86 -6.24
C VAL A 235 59.35 -17.13 -4.96
N ASP A 236 60.26 -16.89 -4.00
CA ASP A 236 59.92 -16.24 -2.73
C ASP A 236 59.39 -14.81 -2.90
N THR A 237 59.92 -14.06 -3.87
CA THR A 237 59.42 -12.71 -4.21
C THR A 237 58.01 -12.75 -4.80
N PHE A 238 57.66 -13.82 -5.53
CA PHE A 238 56.30 -14.04 -6.04
C PHE A 238 55.34 -14.43 -4.92
N ARG A 239 55.76 -15.34 -4.01
CA ARG A 239 54.98 -15.79 -2.85
C ARG A 239 54.65 -14.67 -1.88
N GLY A 240 55.58 -13.73 -1.69
CA GLY A 240 55.42 -12.58 -0.82
C GLY A 240 54.45 -11.50 -1.33
N ARG A 241 53.96 -11.59 -2.57
CA ARG A 241 52.94 -10.66 -3.09
C ARG A 241 51.62 -10.81 -2.35
N THR A 242 50.80 -9.78 -2.38
CA THR A 242 49.43 -9.84 -1.84
C THR A 242 48.45 -10.28 -2.92
N PHE A 243 47.19 -10.56 -2.55
CA PHE A 243 46.17 -10.91 -3.54
C PHE A 243 46.04 -9.83 -4.63
N TYR A 244 45.93 -8.56 -4.25
CA TYR A 244 45.92 -7.46 -5.24
C TYR A 244 47.23 -7.34 -6.00
N GLY A 245 48.37 -7.60 -5.34
CA GLY A 245 49.67 -7.64 -6.00
C GLY A 245 49.77 -8.71 -7.10
N LEU A 246 49.06 -9.84 -6.97
CA LEU A 246 48.96 -10.84 -8.04
C LEU A 246 48.11 -10.34 -9.22
N LEU A 247 47.02 -9.61 -8.95
CA LEU A 247 46.14 -9.06 -9.99
C LEU A 247 46.82 -8.02 -10.89
N GLU A 248 47.92 -7.41 -10.44
CA GLU A 248 48.71 -6.47 -11.24
C GLU A 248 49.63 -7.16 -12.27
N LEU A 249 49.97 -8.43 -12.05
CA LEU A 249 51.00 -9.13 -12.81
C LEU A 249 50.67 -9.32 -14.30
N PRO A 250 49.41 -9.52 -14.72
CA PRO A 250 49.08 -9.60 -16.15
C PRO A 250 49.43 -8.32 -16.93
N GLY A 251 49.49 -7.16 -16.27
CA GLY A 251 49.92 -5.90 -16.87
C GLY A 251 51.43 -5.76 -17.07
N TYR A 252 52.24 -6.68 -16.57
CA TYR A 252 53.70 -6.64 -16.74
C TYR A 252 54.09 -7.28 -18.07
N SER A 253 55.19 -6.81 -18.68
CA SER A 253 55.78 -7.45 -19.85
C SER A 253 56.54 -8.73 -19.47
N ASP A 254 56.77 -9.63 -20.42
CA ASP A 254 57.53 -10.87 -20.18
C ASP A 254 58.93 -10.58 -19.66
N ALA A 255 59.61 -9.59 -20.22
CA ALA A 255 60.93 -9.16 -19.76
C ALA A 255 60.90 -8.70 -18.29
N LYS A 256 59.84 -7.98 -17.88
CA LYS A 256 59.68 -7.52 -16.49
C LYS A 256 59.37 -8.68 -15.54
N LEU A 257 58.48 -9.60 -15.93
CA LEU A 257 58.19 -10.80 -15.16
C LEU A 257 59.43 -11.68 -15.01
N THR A 258 60.19 -11.85 -16.09
CA THR A 258 61.41 -12.65 -16.07
C THR A 258 62.51 -12.03 -15.23
N HIS A 259 62.69 -10.71 -15.31
CA HIS A 259 63.66 -10.00 -14.47
C HIS A 259 63.34 -10.12 -12.98
N ILE A 260 62.06 -10.04 -12.58
CA ILE A 260 61.66 -10.00 -11.16
C ILE A 260 61.50 -11.40 -10.57
N TYR A 261 61.03 -12.37 -11.35
CA TYR A 261 60.57 -13.66 -10.84
C TYR A 261 61.12 -14.88 -11.60
N GLY A 262 61.96 -14.69 -12.62
CA GLY A 262 62.60 -15.78 -13.37
C GLY A 262 61.81 -16.23 -14.60
N ASP A 263 61.10 -17.36 -14.54
CA ASP A 263 60.41 -17.89 -15.72
C ASP A 263 59.03 -17.23 -15.90
N SER A 264 58.93 -16.28 -16.85
CA SER A 264 57.69 -15.57 -17.15
C SER A 264 56.61 -16.48 -17.75
N ARG A 265 56.98 -17.55 -18.47
CA ARG A 265 56.02 -18.48 -19.06
C ARG A 265 55.31 -19.30 -17.99
N LEU A 266 56.07 -19.75 -16.99
CA LEU A 266 55.56 -20.47 -15.83
C LEU A 266 54.54 -19.62 -15.06
N ILE A 267 54.90 -18.35 -14.79
CA ILE A 267 54.05 -17.43 -14.01
C ILE A 267 52.80 -17.05 -14.78
N ARG A 268 52.91 -16.72 -16.07
CA ARG A 268 51.73 -16.41 -16.89
C ARG A 268 50.80 -17.60 -17.02
N GLY A 269 51.32 -18.79 -17.35
CA GLY A 269 50.49 -19.99 -17.48
C GLY A 269 49.69 -20.25 -16.20
N ALA A 270 50.35 -20.20 -15.04
CA ALA A 270 49.68 -20.40 -13.76
C ALA A 270 48.64 -19.32 -13.42
N LEU A 271 48.92 -18.05 -13.74
CA LEU A 271 47.97 -16.95 -13.53
C LEU A 271 46.79 -17.03 -14.50
N ASP A 272 47.03 -17.35 -15.77
CA ASP A 272 46.01 -17.42 -16.82
C ASP A 272 44.98 -18.53 -16.52
N GLU A 273 45.43 -19.68 -16.02
CA GLU A 273 44.55 -20.80 -15.62
C GLU A 273 43.68 -20.47 -14.40
N ALA A 274 44.20 -19.69 -13.44
CA ALA A 274 43.48 -19.25 -12.24
C ALA A 274 42.73 -17.91 -12.42
N TRP A 275 42.88 -17.24 -13.57
CA TRP A 275 42.57 -15.81 -13.71
C TRP A 275 41.09 -15.48 -13.52
N SER A 276 40.21 -16.30 -14.09
CA SER A 276 38.76 -16.11 -13.98
C SER A 276 38.28 -16.27 -12.54
N TRP A 277 38.88 -17.18 -11.76
CA TRP A 277 38.61 -17.32 -10.34
C TRP A 277 39.08 -16.10 -9.53
N LEU A 278 40.31 -15.64 -9.74
CA LEU A 278 40.85 -14.46 -9.03
C LEU A 278 40.02 -13.20 -9.32
N LYS A 279 39.53 -13.04 -10.56
CA LYS A 279 38.59 -11.97 -10.92
C LYS A 279 37.26 -12.09 -10.20
N ALA A 280 36.68 -13.29 -10.12
CA ALA A 280 35.42 -13.49 -9.40
C ALA A 280 35.55 -13.09 -7.92
N ILE A 281 36.66 -13.44 -7.27
CA ILE A 281 36.94 -13.00 -5.89
C ILE A 281 37.00 -11.47 -5.81
N ARG A 282 37.70 -10.81 -6.74
CA ARG A 282 37.81 -9.34 -6.79
C ARG A 282 36.46 -8.65 -7.02
N GLU A 283 35.60 -9.22 -7.84
CA GLU A 283 34.28 -8.67 -8.14
C GLU A 283 33.32 -8.78 -6.93
N ASP A 284 33.42 -9.85 -6.15
CA ASP A 284 32.53 -10.12 -5.02
C ASP A 284 33.11 -9.77 -3.64
N GLU A 285 34.34 -9.27 -3.56
CA GLU A 285 35.09 -9.06 -2.31
C GLU A 285 34.31 -8.31 -1.22
N ARG A 286 33.45 -7.35 -1.60
CA ARG A 286 32.68 -6.55 -0.63
C ARG A 286 31.45 -7.28 -0.10
N ARG A 287 30.94 -8.25 -0.86
CA ARG A 287 29.71 -8.99 -0.58
C ARG A 287 29.96 -10.39 -0.03
N SER A 288 31.16 -10.95 -0.23
CA SER A 288 31.46 -12.35 0.08
C SER A 288 31.01 -12.77 1.48
N LEU A 289 31.37 -12.00 2.52
CA LEU A 289 31.08 -12.37 3.91
C LEU A 289 29.76 -11.81 4.46
N GLN A 290 29.01 -11.04 3.67
CA GLN A 290 27.81 -10.37 4.16
C GLN A 290 26.65 -11.35 4.36
N ILE A 291 25.97 -11.23 5.49
CA ILE A 291 24.71 -11.94 5.77
C ILE A 291 23.55 -10.96 5.80
N GLN A 292 22.36 -11.41 5.43
CA GLN A 292 21.14 -10.65 5.66
C GLN A 292 20.39 -11.20 6.88
N TRP A 293 19.99 -10.31 7.79
CA TRP A 293 19.19 -10.69 8.94
C TRP A 293 17.85 -11.34 8.56
N SER A 294 17.37 -11.11 7.33
CA SER A 294 16.14 -11.67 6.78
C SER A 294 16.28 -13.07 6.17
N GLU A 295 17.51 -13.58 6.00
CA GLU A 295 17.78 -14.95 5.54
C GLU A 295 17.15 -16.00 6.46
N ASP A 296 16.97 -17.22 5.94
CA ASP A 296 16.45 -18.33 6.74
C ASP A 296 17.39 -18.66 7.93
N ALA A 297 16.81 -18.83 9.12
CA ALA A 297 17.59 -19.03 10.33
C ALA A 297 18.36 -20.36 10.34
N LEU A 298 17.84 -21.42 9.71
CA LEU A 298 18.57 -22.69 9.59
C LEU A 298 19.78 -22.54 8.67
N MET A 299 19.66 -21.78 7.58
CA MET A 299 20.79 -21.43 6.73
C MET A 299 21.83 -20.61 7.49
N LEU A 300 21.41 -19.58 8.23
CA LEU A 300 22.30 -18.72 9.01
C LEU A 300 23.04 -19.51 10.11
N ARG A 301 22.37 -20.47 10.77
CA ARG A 301 23.00 -21.36 11.75
C ARG A 301 24.18 -22.17 11.20
N ARG A 302 24.20 -22.48 9.89
CA ARG A 302 25.34 -23.14 9.24
C ARG A 302 26.38 -22.12 8.74
N ARG A 303 25.90 -21.03 8.15
CA ARG A 303 26.72 -20.04 7.46
C ARG A 303 27.52 -19.16 8.41
N VAL A 304 26.89 -18.58 9.43
CA VAL A 304 27.53 -17.62 10.34
C VAL A 304 28.72 -18.26 11.08
N PRO A 305 28.64 -19.48 11.64
CA PRO A 305 29.81 -20.14 12.23
C PRO A 305 30.95 -20.36 11.25
N SER A 306 30.64 -20.69 9.99
CA SER A 306 31.66 -20.90 8.95
C SER A 306 32.38 -19.60 8.59
N VAL A 307 31.62 -18.48 8.50
CA VAL A 307 32.19 -17.14 8.31
C VAL A 307 33.07 -16.75 9.50
N VAL A 308 32.62 -17.00 10.73
CA VAL A 308 33.41 -16.72 11.95
C VAL A 308 34.71 -17.53 11.96
N ALA A 309 34.64 -18.84 11.68
CA ALA A 309 35.84 -19.68 11.63
C ALA A 309 36.83 -19.21 10.55
N PHE A 310 36.34 -18.71 9.42
CA PHE A 310 37.17 -18.08 8.39
C PHE A 310 37.82 -16.79 8.89
N LEU A 311 37.04 -15.89 9.50
CA LEU A 311 37.51 -14.62 10.07
C LEU A 311 38.57 -14.82 11.17
N GLU A 312 38.45 -15.87 11.97
CA GLU A 312 39.44 -16.25 13.00
C GLU A 312 40.78 -16.70 12.39
N ARG A 313 40.76 -17.30 11.19
CA ARG A 313 41.99 -17.64 10.45
C ARG A 313 42.68 -16.42 9.85
N LEU A 314 41.98 -15.28 9.68
CA LEU A 314 42.57 -14.04 9.16
C LEU A 314 43.42 -13.31 10.21
N GLY A 315 43.21 -13.56 11.51
CA GLY A 315 44.00 -12.94 12.59
C GLY A 315 43.50 -13.24 14.01
N LYS A 316 44.39 -13.17 15.00
CA LYS A 316 44.13 -13.57 16.41
C LYS A 316 43.24 -12.60 17.22
N MET A 317 43.12 -11.34 16.81
CA MET A 317 42.21 -10.35 17.42
C MET A 317 41.42 -9.69 16.31
N ASN A 318 40.18 -10.14 16.11
CA ASN A 318 39.33 -9.72 15.01
C ASN A 318 37.95 -9.34 15.55
N ASP A 319 37.66 -8.03 15.60
CA ASP A 319 36.36 -7.48 16.02
C ASP A 319 35.19 -8.10 15.23
N ALA A 320 35.42 -8.45 13.95
CA ALA A 320 34.41 -9.15 13.14
C ALA A 320 34.09 -10.55 13.68
N ALA A 321 35.11 -11.31 14.12
CA ALA A 321 34.91 -12.63 14.70
C ALA A 321 34.23 -12.56 16.07
N ASP A 322 34.58 -11.57 16.90
CA ASP A 322 33.91 -11.32 18.19
C ASP A 322 32.41 -11.04 18.00
N ARG A 323 32.06 -10.10 17.12
CA ARG A 323 30.65 -9.79 16.77
C ARG A 323 29.94 -11.00 16.17
N GLY A 324 30.62 -11.75 15.31
CA GLY A 324 30.06 -12.96 14.72
C GLY A 324 29.76 -14.04 15.76
N ARG A 325 30.59 -14.20 16.80
CA ARG A 325 30.31 -15.12 17.91
C ARG A 325 29.06 -14.74 18.70
N GLU A 326 28.80 -13.45 18.90
CA GLU A 326 27.54 -12.98 19.50
C GLU A 326 26.33 -13.37 18.65
N LEU A 327 26.43 -13.22 17.32
CA LEU A 327 25.38 -13.65 16.40
C LEU A 327 25.19 -15.18 16.43
N VAL A 328 26.26 -15.97 16.44
CA VAL A 328 26.19 -17.44 16.58
C VAL A 328 25.51 -17.84 17.90
N ALA A 329 25.86 -17.19 19.01
CA ALA A 329 25.21 -17.45 20.29
C ALA A 329 23.69 -17.18 20.22
N SER A 330 23.30 -16.06 19.60
CA SER A 330 21.88 -15.72 19.43
C SER A 330 21.11 -16.66 18.48
N LEU A 331 21.80 -17.25 17.49
CA LEU A 331 21.23 -18.25 16.58
C LEU A 331 21.02 -19.59 17.28
N ASN A 332 21.92 -19.94 18.21
CA ASN A 332 21.86 -21.21 18.94
C ASN A 332 20.83 -21.20 20.08
N ASP A 333 20.62 -20.05 20.74
CA ASP A 333 19.67 -19.91 21.84
C ASP A 333 18.24 -19.52 21.40
N GLY A 334 18.02 -19.35 20.09
CA GLY A 334 16.71 -19.00 19.50
C GLY A 334 16.33 -17.52 19.60
N ARG A 335 17.21 -16.67 20.15
CA ARG A 335 16.97 -15.23 20.26
C ARG A 335 16.95 -14.56 18.89
N PHE A 336 17.77 -15.03 17.96
CA PHE A 336 17.85 -14.48 16.60
C PHE A 336 16.50 -14.55 15.88
N GLU A 337 15.80 -15.69 15.92
CA GLU A 337 14.51 -15.88 15.27
C GLU A 337 13.41 -15.00 15.89
N SER A 338 13.45 -14.82 17.21
CA SER A 338 12.55 -13.91 17.92
C SER A 338 12.78 -12.46 17.48
N LEU A 339 14.05 -12.02 17.42
CA LEU A 339 14.42 -10.68 16.95
C LEU A 339 14.09 -10.49 15.47
N GLN A 340 14.35 -11.48 14.62
CA GLN A 340 14.01 -11.49 13.20
C GLN A 340 12.49 -11.38 13.00
N THR A 341 11.70 -12.13 13.76
CA THR A 341 10.24 -12.06 13.72
C THR A 341 9.75 -10.68 14.12
N ALA A 342 10.28 -10.11 15.21
CA ALA A 342 9.94 -8.75 15.62
C ALA A 342 10.31 -7.71 14.56
N ALA A 343 11.52 -7.78 14.00
CA ALA A 343 11.98 -6.88 12.94
C ALA A 343 11.06 -6.92 11.71
N ARG A 344 10.62 -8.12 11.28
CA ARG A 344 9.63 -8.29 10.19
C ARG A 344 8.29 -7.64 10.52
N LEU A 345 7.79 -7.83 11.74
CA LEU A 345 6.51 -7.25 12.18
C LEU A 345 6.55 -5.72 12.24
N TYR A 346 7.63 -5.15 12.77
CA TYR A 346 7.80 -3.69 12.80
C TYR A 346 7.98 -3.11 11.39
N ALA A 347 8.71 -3.78 10.50
CA ALA A 347 8.83 -3.35 9.11
C ALA A 347 7.49 -3.40 8.35
N THR A 348 6.65 -4.40 8.63
CA THR A 348 5.37 -4.61 7.92
C THR A 348 4.23 -3.74 8.46
N HIS A 349 4.15 -3.58 9.78
CA HIS A 349 3.00 -2.97 10.44
C HIS A 349 3.31 -1.63 11.14
N GLY A 350 4.59 -1.24 11.22
CA GLY A 350 5.02 0.06 11.73
C GLY A 350 4.45 0.38 13.12
N GLU A 351 3.84 1.56 13.24
CA GLU A 351 3.26 2.08 14.48
C GLU A 351 2.20 1.14 15.09
N ALA A 352 1.44 0.41 14.27
CA ALA A 352 0.43 -0.50 14.79
C ALA A 352 1.06 -1.68 15.55
N ALA A 353 2.19 -2.21 15.08
CA ALA A 353 2.95 -3.24 15.80
C ALA A 353 3.55 -2.68 17.10
N GLU A 354 4.05 -1.45 17.10
CA GLU A 354 4.59 -0.77 18.28
C GLU A 354 3.49 -0.55 19.35
N ARG A 355 2.33 -0.04 18.94
CA ARG A 355 1.17 0.10 19.84
C ARG A 355 0.68 -1.24 20.37
N LYS A 356 0.70 -2.30 19.56
CA LYS A 356 0.33 -3.65 19.98
C LYS A 356 1.32 -4.24 20.98
N TRP A 357 2.61 -4.01 20.78
CA TRP A 357 3.63 -4.42 21.75
C TRP A 357 3.41 -3.72 23.11
N ARG A 358 3.15 -2.40 23.08
CA ARG A 358 2.88 -1.57 24.27
C ARG A 358 1.55 -1.83 24.97
N GLY A 359 0.65 -2.64 24.38
CA GLY A 359 -0.69 -2.87 24.92
C GLY A 359 -1.67 -1.70 24.73
N ALA A 360 -1.31 -0.71 23.90
CA ALA A 360 -2.13 0.46 23.61
C ALA A 360 -3.16 0.16 22.51
N LEU A 361 -2.80 -0.68 21.54
CA LEU A 361 -3.67 -1.01 20.41
C LEU A 361 -4.95 -1.72 20.85
N GLU A 362 -4.89 -2.57 21.89
CA GLU A 362 -6.06 -3.24 22.45
C GLU A 362 -7.09 -2.23 22.97
N LYS A 363 -6.62 -1.14 23.61
CA LYS A 363 -7.51 -0.07 24.09
C LYS A 363 -8.18 0.66 22.93
N ASP A 364 -7.44 0.92 21.85
CA ASP A 364 -7.97 1.56 20.65
C ASP A 364 -9.03 0.67 19.98
N ILE A 365 -8.74 -0.62 19.84
CA ILE A 365 -9.67 -1.61 19.28
C ILE A 365 -10.96 -1.67 20.11
N ASP A 366 -10.84 -1.70 21.43
CA ASP A 366 -12.01 -1.69 22.32
C ASP A 366 -12.79 -0.37 22.23
N GLY A 367 -12.12 0.76 22.07
CA GLY A 367 -12.75 2.06 21.79
C GLY A 367 -13.55 2.04 20.49
N MET A 368 -12.94 1.57 19.39
CA MET A 368 -13.60 1.44 18.09
C MET A 368 -14.80 0.49 18.13
N ARG A 369 -14.69 -0.61 18.89
CA ARG A 369 -15.81 -1.57 19.10
C ARG A 369 -16.96 -0.92 19.85
N LYS A 370 -16.68 -0.14 20.90
CA LYS A 370 -17.71 0.61 21.65
C LYS A 370 -18.39 1.64 20.75
N GLU A 371 -17.62 2.44 20.02
CA GLU A 371 -18.17 3.43 19.08
C GLU A 371 -19.07 2.75 18.02
N ALA A 372 -18.60 1.67 17.40
CA ALA A 372 -19.39 0.93 16.41
C ALA A 372 -20.69 0.35 17.01
N ALA A 373 -20.66 -0.08 18.28
CA ALA A 373 -21.83 -0.59 18.99
C ALA A 373 -22.82 0.53 19.33
N GLU A 374 -22.35 1.68 19.81
CA GLU A 374 -23.14 2.87 20.10
C GLU A 374 -23.83 3.40 18.83
N LEU A 375 -23.08 3.58 17.75
CA LEU A 375 -23.63 3.98 16.45
C LEU A 375 -24.66 2.98 15.94
N SER A 376 -24.39 1.67 16.06
CA SER A 376 -25.34 0.62 15.67
C SER A 376 -26.61 0.63 16.52
N ALA A 377 -26.48 0.91 17.82
CA ALA A 377 -27.61 0.99 18.75
C ALA A 377 -28.50 2.19 18.44
N VAL A 378 -27.90 3.37 18.20
CA VAL A 378 -28.64 4.56 17.79
C VAL A 378 -29.32 4.35 16.45
N LEU A 379 -28.61 3.84 15.43
CA LEU A 379 -29.18 3.61 14.10
C LEU A 379 -30.44 2.73 14.15
N LYS A 380 -30.49 1.71 15.02
CA LYS A 380 -31.64 0.83 15.23
C LYS A 380 -32.88 1.54 15.81
N LYS A 381 -32.71 2.66 16.52
CA LYS A 381 -33.84 3.47 17.04
C LYS A 381 -34.56 4.22 15.92
N PHE A 382 -33.88 4.46 14.80
CA PHE A 382 -34.37 5.29 13.71
C PHE A 382 -34.93 4.46 12.56
N THR A 383 -35.89 5.04 11.83
CA THR A 383 -36.57 4.33 10.74
C THR A 383 -35.70 4.30 9.48
N ASP A 384 -35.62 3.16 8.80
CA ASP A 384 -34.91 3.04 7.53
C ASP A 384 -35.36 4.13 6.53
N PRO A 385 -34.43 4.87 5.89
CA PRO A 385 -34.76 5.92 4.92
C PRO A 385 -35.74 5.47 3.82
N ALA A 386 -35.66 4.22 3.36
CA ALA A 386 -36.58 3.70 2.34
C ALA A 386 -38.04 3.69 2.84
N LYS A 387 -38.25 3.38 4.12
CA LYS A 387 -39.59 3.42 4.73
C LYS A 387 -40.07 4.84 4.97
N VAL A 388 -39.17 5.78 5.26
CA VAL A 388 -39.49 7.21 5.39
C VAL A 388 -39.92 7.83 4.05
N GLU A 389 -39.40 7.29 2.94
CA GLU A 389 -39.72 7.72 1.58
C GLU A 389 -41.00 7.12 1.02
N SER A 390 -41.24 5.84 1.30
CA SER A 390 -42.42 5.12 0.82
C SER A 390 -43.64 5.26 1.70
N GLY A 391 -43.42 5.57 2.98
CA GLY A 391 -44.46 5.67 4.00
C GLY A 391 -45.43 6.77 3.70
#